data_AF-A0A1H8D0L0-F1
#
_entry.id   AF-A0A1H8D0L0-F1
#
_cell.length_a   1.000
_cell.length_b   1.000
_cell.length_c   1.000
_cell.angle_alpha   90.00
_cell.angle_beta   90.00
_cell.angle_gamma   90.00
#
_symmetry.space_group_name_H-M   'P 1'
#
loop_
_entity.id
_entity.type
_entity.pdbx_description
1 polymer ?
#
loop_
_entity_poly.entity_id
_entity_poly.type
_entity_poly.pdbx_seq_one_letter_code
_entity_poly.pdbx_strand_id
1 'polypeptide(L)'
;MDMPEEELSNSPIVQEQLSELIYVGSIEFGRRSILIVESDLNYQDVKVALNEILNKSTTKKGDISEKSKSIMASSIIRGLILDPLANENITPDNPLEYLLDYINSDISPNDFGVPIFFTAAWLKDNSVFVNKFTN
;
A
#
# COMPACT_ATOMS: atom_id res chain seq x y z
N MET A 1 -12.21 12.57 10.36
CA MET A 1 -13.01 13.75 10.01
C MET A 1 -14.40 13.51 10.58
N ASP A 2 -14.94 14.52 11.24
CA ASP A 2 -16.32 14.47 11.71
C ASP A 2 -17.28 14.58 10.52
N MET A 3 -18.55 14.25 10.76
CA MET A 3 -19.60 14.43 9.76
C MET A 3 -19.69 15.90 9.35
N PRO A 4 -19.89 16.23 8.05
CA PRO A 4 -20.04 17.60 7.61
C PRO A 4 -21.19 18.31 8.35
N GLU A 5 -20.99 19.60 8.63
CA GLU A 5 -22.01 20.42 9.31
C GLU A 5 -23.32 20.44 8.51
N GLU A 6 -24.44 20.53 9.22
CA GLU A 6 -25.79 20.50 8.61
C GLU A 6 -25.99 21.66 7.63
N GLU A 7 -25.42 22.84 7.90
CA GLU A 7 -25.55 24.02 7.03
C GLU A 7 -24.93 23.79 5.64
N LEU A 8 -23.79 23.10 5.58
CA LEU A 8 -23.13 22.74 4.32
C LEU A 8 -23.89 21.63 3.60
N SER A 9 -24.43 20.68 4.36
CA SER A 9 -25.19 19.55 3.84
C SER A 9 -26.55 19.97 3.26
N ASN A 10 -27.13 21.07 3.73
CA ASN A 10 -28.47 21.57 3.35
C ASN A 10 -28.46 22.62 2.22
N SER A 11 -27.30 22.94 1.64
CA SER A 11 -27.23 23.82 0.48
C SER A 11 -28.03 23.24 -0.70
N PRO A 12 -28.77 24.06 -1.48
CA PRO A 12 -29.58 23.58 -2.61
C PRO A 12 -28.78 22.74 -3.62
N ILE A 13 -27.53 23.12 -3.87
CA ILE A 13 -26.62 22.43 -4.80
C ILE A 13 -26.24 21.05 -4.26
N VAL A 14 -26.03 20.93 -2.95
CA VAL A 14 -25.70 19.66 -2.29
C VAL A 14 -26.91 18.73 -2.25
N GLN A 15 -28.09 19.30 -1.96
CA GLN A 15 -29.35 18.55 -1.91
C GLN A 15 -29.73 17.96 -3.28
N GLU A 16 -29.48 18.69 -4.38
CA GLU A 16 -29.73 18.21 -5.74
C GLU A 16 -28.88 16.98 -6.11
N GLN A 17 -27.71 16.83 -5.48
CA GLN A 17 -26.75 15.75 -5.75
C GLN A 17 -26.57 14.78 -4.57
N LEU A 18 -27.43 14.87 -3.54
CA LEU A 18 -27.21 14.19 -2.25
C LEU A 18 -27.03 12.66 -2.40
N SER A 19 -27.67 12.06 -3.39
CA SER A 19 -27.55 10.62 -3.68
C SER A 19 -26.20 10.18 -4.24
N GLU A 20 -25.39 11.12 -4.74
CA GLU A 20 -24.11 10.90 -5.41
C GLU A 20 -22.91 11.33 -4.56
N LEU A 21 -23.16 12.14 -3.53
CA LEU A 21 -22.09 12.73 -2.71
C LEU A 21 -21.63 11.79 -1.59
N ILE A 22 -20.31 11.71 -1.46
CA ILE A 22 -19.62 11.08 -0.33
C ILE A 22 -18.74 12.11 0.36
N TYR A 23 -18.43 11.88 1.63
CA TYR A 23 -17.38 12.61 2.32
C TYR A 23 -16.32 11.63 2.83
N VAL A 24 -15.09 12.10 2.86
CA VAL A 24 -13.94 11.32 3.33
C VAL A 24 -13.91 11.36 4.86
N GLY A 25 -14.04 10.19 5.49
CA GLY A 25 -14.03 10.03 6.95
C GLY A 25 -12.61 9.97 7.51
N SER A 26 -11.71 9.27 6.83
CA SER A 26 -10.29 9.19 7.20
C SER A 26 -9.41 9.01 5.98
N ILE A 27 -8.16 9.46 6.09
CA ILE A 27 -7.09 9.17 5.14
C ILE A 27 -5.95 8.58 5.95
N GLU A 28 -5.46 7.42 5.53
CA GLU A 28 -4.26 6.81 6.10
C GLU A 28 -3.06 7.20 5.25
N PHE A 29 -2.02 7.69 5.92
CA PHE A 29 -0.75 8.05 5.32
C PHE A 29 0.30 7.00 5.66
N GLY A 30 1.16 6.70 4.70
CA GLY A 30 2.26 5.79 4.92
C GLY A 30 2.99 5.47 3.63
N ARG A 31 3.66 4.33 3.64
CA ARG A 31 4.44 3.83 2.51
C ARG A 31 3.79 2.57 1.99
N ARG A 32 3.58 2.49 0.68
CA ARG A 32 2.98 1.31 0.05
C ARG A 32 3.79 0.93 -1.18
N SER A 33 4.01 -0.37 -1.33
CA SER A 33 4.64 -0.93 -2.51
C SER A 33 4.00 -2.25 -2.89
N ILE A 34 4.27 -2.68 -4.12
CA ILE A 34 3.87 -3.96 -4.67
C ILE A 34 5.15 -4.70 -5.03
N LEU A 35 5.27 -5.92 -4.51
CA LEU A 35 6.33 -6.86 -4.86
C LEU A 35 5.73 -7.99 -5.69
N ILE A 36 6.33 -8.26 -6.85
CA ILE A 36 5.99 -9.40 -7.70
C ILE A 36 7.21 -10.31 -7.76
N VAL A 37 7.00 -11.59 -7.43
CA VAL A 37 8.03 -12.63 -7.51
C VAL A 37 7.54 -13.70 -8.49
N GLU A 38 8.28 -13.87 -9.56
CA GLU A 38 8.03 -14.86 -10.61
C GLU A 38 9.14 -15.92 -10.55
N SER A 39 8.78 -17.20 -10.60
CA SER A 39 9.74 -18.31 -10.53
C SER A 39 9.18 -19.55 -11.21
N ASP A 40 10.06 -20.35 -11.80
CA ASP A 40 9.72 -21.68 -12.34
C ASP A 40 9.59 -22.75 -11.23
N LEU A 41 9.95 -22.40 -10.00
CA LEU A 41 9.88 -23.29 -8.84
C LEU A 41 8.46 -23.38 -8.27
N ASN A 42 8.23 -24.40 -7.43
CA ASN A 42 6.93 -24.59 -6.78
C ASN A 42 6.56 -23.40 -5.88
N TYR A 43 5.31 -22.97 -5.97
CA TYR A 43 4.76 -21.86 -5.17
C TYR A 43 5.06 -21.97 -3.67
N GLN A 44 4.98 -23.17 -3.07
CA GLN A 44 5.23 -23.33 -1.63
C GLN A 44 6.69 -23.09 -1.27
N ASP A 45 7.63 -23.56 -2.08
CA ASP A 45 9.07 -23.31 -1.87
C ASP A 45 9.38 -21.82 -2.00
N VAL A 46 8.83 -21.16 -3.04
CA VAL A 46 8.98 -19.71 -3.26
C VAL A 46 8.39 -18.91 -2.10
N LYS A 47 7.18 -19.28 -1.64
CA LYS A 47 6.49 -18.63 -0.52
C LYS A 47 7.29 -18.75 0.78
N VAL A 48 7.82 -19.93 1.09
CA VAL A 48 8.63 -20.15 2.30
C VAL A 48 9.90 -19.30 2.23
N ALA A 49 10.60 -19.31 1.08
CA ALA A 49 11.81 -18.52 0.89
C ALA A 49 11.55 -17.01 1.02
N LEU A 50 10.50 -16.50 0.38
CA LEU A 50 10.10 -15.10 0.48
C LEU A 50 9.76 -14.71 1.92
N ASN A 51 8.94 -15.51 2.61
CA ASN A 51 8.56 -15.24 4.00
C ASN A 51 9.77 -15.24 4.94
N GLU A 52 10.76 -16.10 4.71
CA GLU A 52 12.00 -16.10 5.49
C GLU A 52 12.73 -14.75 5.36
N ILE A 53 12.76 -14.18 4.16
CA ILE A 53 13.42 -12.90 3.89
C ILE A 53 12.63 -11.73 4.47
N LEU A 54 11.31 -11.70 4.26
CA LEU A 54 10.43 -10.65 4.78
C LEU A 54 10.47 -10.59 6.33
N ASN A 55 10.42 -11.74 7.00
CA ASN A 55 10.45 -11.81 8.46
C ASN A 55 11.82 -11.44 9.06
N LYS A 56 12.91 -11.67 8.32
CA LYS A 56 14.26 -11.31 8.78
C LYS A 56 14.55 -9.82 8.60
N SER A 57 14.06 -9.24 7.51
CA SER A 57 14.15 -7.79 7.28
C SER A 57 13.48 -6.99 8.41
N THR A 58 12.33 -7.46 8.92
CA THR A 58 11.62 -6.79 10.02
C THR A 58 12.26 -7.01 11.39
N THR A 59 13.02 -8.08 11.59
CA THR A 59 13.58 -8.46 12.91
C THR A 59 15.09 -8.24 13.06
N LYS A 60 15.81 -7.93 11.97
CA LYS A 60 17.28 -7.77 11.90
C LYS A 60 18.08 -8.90 12.59
N LYS A 61 17.54 -10.13 12.65
CA LYS A 61 18.15 -11.27 13.34
C LYS A 61 18.20 -12.54 12.48
N GLY A 62 19.39 -13.15 12.40
CA GLY A 62 19.63 -14.50 11.86
C GLY A 62 19.91 -14.57 10.36
N ASP A 63 20.74 -15.53 9.94
CA ASP A 63 21.15 -15.72 8.55
C ASP A 63 20.04 -16.36 7.71
N ILE A 64 19.68 -15.77 6.56
CA ILE A 64 18.78 -16.39 5.56
C ILE A 64 19.40 -17.71 5.09
N SER A 65 18.61 -18.78 5.03
CA SER A 65 19.10 -20.08 4.56
C SER A 65 19.62 -20.01 3.12
N GLU A 66 20.67 -20.77 2.82
CA GLU A 66 21.25 -20.84 1.46
C GLU A 66 20.22 -21.32 0.42
N LYS A 67 19.28 -22.19 0.83
CA LYS A 67 18.16 -22.60 -0.01
C LYS A 67 17.30 -21.39 -0.39
N SER A 68 16.88 -20.58 0.58
CA SER A 68 16.03 -19.41 0.31
C SER A 68 16.76 -18.35 -0.52
N LYS A 69 18.05 -18.13 -0.28
CA LYS A 69 18.90 -17.25 -1.12
C LYS A 69 18.93 -17.74 -2.57
N SER A 70 19.16 -19.04 -2.79
CA SER A 70 19.22 -19.63 -4.13
C SER A 70 17.87 -19.55 -4.86
N ILE A 71 16.75 -19.76 -4.15
CA ILE A 71 15.41 -19.62 -4.71
C ILE A 71 15.17 -18.16 -5.16
N MET A 72 15.50 -17.17 -4.33
CA MET A 72 15.32 -15.77 -4.73
C MET A 72 16.25 -15.36 -5.88
N ALA A 73 17.51 -15.81 -5.86
CA ALA A 73 18.48 -15.49 -6.91
C ALA A 73 18.10 -16.08 -8.29
N SER A 74 17.29 -17.14 -8.31
CA SER A 74 16.75 -17.74 -9.54
C SER A 74 15.36 -17.23 -9.92
N SER A 75 14.77 -16.35 -9.11
CA SER A 75 13.45 -15.75 -9.36
C SER A 75 13.59 -14.39 -10.03
N ILE A 76 12.59 -14.00 -10.82
CA ILE A 76 12.46 -12.63 -11.33
C ILE A 76 11.70 -11.83 -10.27
N ILE A 77 12.32 -10.76 -9.78
CA ILE A 77 11.76 -9.90 -8.76
C ILE A 77 11.49 -8.53 -9.35
N ARG A 78 10.24 -8.05 -9.24
CA ARG A 78 9.83 -6.71 -9.67
C ARG A 78 9.21 -5.98 -8.48
N GLY A 79 9.60 -4.73 -8.32
CA GLY A 79 9.05 -3.84 -7.29
C GLY A 79 8.40 -2.61 -7.89
N LEU A 80 7.28 -2.19 -7.32
CA LEU A 80 6.63 -0.92 -7.62
C LEU A 80 6.38 -0.17 -6.31
N ILE A 81 6.95 1.03 -6.18
CA ILE A 81 6.61 1.96 -5.11
C ILE A 81 5.39 2.76 -5.55
N LEU A 82 4.38 2.84 -4.68
CA LEU A 82 3.17 3.62 -4.89
C LEU A 82 3.32 4.98 -4.21
N ASP A 83 4.27 5.76 -4.70
CA ASP A 83 4.55 7.12 -4.24
C ASP A 83 4.65 8.04 -5.46
N PRO A 84 3.67 8.92 -5.69
CA PRO A 84 3.68 9.84 -6.83
C PRO A 84 4.80 10.89 -6.76
N LEU A 85 5.47 11.04 -5.60
CA LEU A 85 6.60 11.93 -5.41
C LEU A 85 7.94 11.19 -5.46
N ALA A 86 7.93 9.85 -5.51
CA ALA A 86 9.16 9.10 -5.72
C ALA A 86 9.69 9.40 -7.12
N ASN A 87 10.97 9.75 -7.21
CA ASN A 87 11.62 9.98 -8.49
C ASN A 87 11.47 8.74 -9.37
N GLU A 88 10.80 8.90 -10.52
CA GLU A 88 10.67 7.89 -11.56
C GLU A 88 12.07 7.42 -11.96
N ASN A 89 12.29 6.10 -11.99
CA ASN A 89 13.54 5.40 -12.35
C ASN A 89 14.50 5.12 -11.20
N ILE A 90 14.11 4.19 -10.33
CA ILE A 90 15.09 3.39 -9.62
C ILE A 90 14.80 1.96 -10.07
N THR A 91 15.62 1.46 -11.00
CA THR A 91 15.79 0.02 -11.20
C THR A 91 16.94 -0.37 -10.28
N PRO A 92 16.69 -0.58 -8.97
CA PRO A 92 17.77 -0.91 -8.06
C PRO A 92 18.38 -2.24 -8.47
N ASP A 93 19.68 -2.41 -8.23
CA ASP A 93 20.38 -3.68 -8.47
C ASP A 93 19.72 -4.84 -7.70
N ASN A 94 19.12 -4.54 -6.53
CA ASN A 94 18.33 -5.47 -5.74
C ASN A 94 16.93 -4.88 -5.43
N PRO A 95 15.90 -5.19 -6.24
CA PRO A 95 14.54 -4.71 -6.05
C PRO A 95 13.91 -5.10 -4.70
N LEU A 96 14.26 -6.27 -4.16
CA LEU A 96 13.70 -6.74 -2.90
C LEU A 96 14.24 -5.94 -1.71
N GLU A 97 15.56 -5.78 -1.65
CA GLU A 97 16.22 -5.02 -0.59
C GLU A 97 15.80 -3.55 -0.62
N TYR A 98 15.79 -2.94 -1.80
CA TYR A 98 15.35 -1.55 -1.96
C TYR A 98 13.91 -1.33 -1.48
N LEU A 99 12.99 -2.25 -1.82
CA LEU A 99 11.60 -2.17 -1.34
C LEU A 99 11.49 -2.33 0.18
N LEU A 100 12.29 -3.23 0.76
CA LEU A 100 12.31 -3.45 2.21
C LEU A 100 12.85 -2.23 2.94
N ASP A 101 13.91 -1.61 2.43
CA ASP A 101 14.46 -0.38 3.00
C ASP A 101 13.46 0.77 2.90
N TYR A 102 12.77 0.91 1.75
CA TYR A 102 11.71 1.90 1.59
C TYR A 102 10.56 1.71 2.58
N ILE A 103 10.07 0.48 2.77
CA ILE A 103 8.97 0.22 3.73
C ILE A 103 9.42 0.48 5.17
N ASN A 104 10.66 0.11 5.51
CA ASN A 104 11.17 0.16 6.89
C ASN A 104 11.84 1.49 7.27
N SER A 105 12.00 2.43 6.33
CA SER A 105 12.62 3.73 6.63
C SER A 105 11.79 4.55 7.64
N ASP A 106 12.49 5.30 8.49
CA ASP A 106 11.88 6.08 9.55
C ASP A 106 10.89 7.13 9.03
N ILE A 107 9.82 7.34 9.79
CA ILE A 107 8.83 8.39 9.55
C ILE A 107 9.36 9.69 10.15
N SER A 108 9.34 10.77 9.37
CA SER A 108 9.72 12.11 9.81
C SER A 108 8.72 13.17 9.33
N PRO A 109 8.70 14.38 9.91
CA PRO A 109 7.84 15.46 9.43
C PRO A 109 8.05 15.85 7.95
N ASN A 110 9.26 15.59 7.42
CA ASN A 110 9.59 15.86 6.02
C ASN A 110 9.39 14.64 5.11
N ASP A 111 9.14 13.46 5.70
CA ASP A 111 9.01 12.19 5.00
C ASP A 111 8.12 11.24 5.83
N PHE A 112 6.81 11.50 5.79
CA PHE A 112 5.80 10.69 6.47
C PHE A 112 5.00 9.81 5.51
N GLY A 113 5.47 9.69 4.26
CA GLY A 113 4.81 8.95 3.20
C GLY A 113 3.69 9.73 2.52
N VAL A 114 2.79 8.98 1.87
CA VAL A 114 1.71 9.50 1.01
C VAL A 114 0.37 8.89 1.42
N PRO A 115 -0.78 9.44 0.97
CA PRO A 115 -2.07 8.78 1.16
C PRO A 115 -2.08 7.37 0.54
N ILE A 116 -2.33 6.34 1.34
CA ILE A 116 -2.34 4.93 0.89
C ILE A 116 -3.72 4.28 0.93
N PHE A 117 -4.63 4.83 1.74
CA PHE A 117 -6.00 4.36 1.92
C PHE A 117 -6.90 5.50 2.42
N PHE A 118 -8.20 5.42 2.12
CA PHE A 118 -9.18 6.32 2.70
C PHE A 118 -10.48 5.57 3.00
N THR A 119 -11.21 6.05 4.00
CA THR A 119 -12.59 5.64 4.24
C THR A 119 -13.52 6.78 3.85
N ALA A 120 -14.71 6.45 3.38
CA ALA A 120 -15.72 7.43 3.05
C ALA A 120 -17.11 6.92 3.45
N ALA A 121 -18.04 7.86 3.59
CA ALA A 121 -19.44 7.58 3.84
C ALA A 121 -20.31 8.42 2.90
N TRP A 122 -21.50 7.91 2.60
CA TRP A 122 -22.50 8.65 1.85
C TRP A 122 -23.03 9.82 2.65
N LEU A 123 -23.12 11.00 2.01
CA LEU A 123 -23.61 12.19 2.69
C LEU A 123 -25.09 12.06 3.10
N LYS A 124 -25.88 11.37 2.29
CA LYS A 124 -27.34 11.22 2.49
C LYS A 124 -27.75 10.49 3.77
N ASP A 125 -26.94 9.55 4.25
CA ASP A 125 -27.32 8.62 5.32
C ASP A 125 -26.16 8.15 6.21
N ASN A 126 -24.94 8.67 5.99
CA ASN A 126 -23.72 8.26 6.70
C ASN A 126 -23.43 6.75 6.61
N SER A 127 -23.98 6.05 5.62
CA SER A 127 -23.64 4.65 5.37
C SER A 127 -22.26 4.55 4.71
N VAL A 128 -21.53 3.46 4.98
CA VAL A 128 -20.17 3.25 4.45
C VAL A 128 -20.19 3.24 2.93
N PHE A 129 -19.34 4.07 2.31
CA PHE A 129 -19.09 4.01 0.89
C PHE A 129 -18.16 2.84 0.56
N VAL A 130 -18.58 1.99 -0.37
CA VAL A 130 -17.76 0.92 -0.92
C VAL A 130 -17.78 1.06 -2.43
N ASN A 131 -16.61 1.30 -3.02
CA ASN A 131 -16.48 1.29 -4.47
C ASN A 131 -16.65 -0.16 -4.97
N LYS A 132 -17.80 -0.45 -5.59
CA LYS A 132 -18.08 -1.75 -6.18
C LYS A 132 -17.71 -1.70 -7.66
N PHE A 133 -16.64 -2.39 -8.02
CA PHE A 133 -16.37 -2.71 -9.41
C PHE A 133 -17.19 -3.94 -9.80
N THR A 134 -18.22 -3.74 -10.62
CA THR A 134 -18.90 -4.84 -11.30
C THR A 134 -18.18 -5.12 -12.62
N ASN A 135 -17.74 -6.36 -12.79
CA ASN A 135 -17.20 -6.88 -14.06
C ASN A 135 -18.31 -7.09 -15.09
#